data_AF-A0A0T6A167-F1
#
_entry.id   AF-A0A0T6A167-F1
#
_cell.length_a   1.000
_cell.length_b   1.000
_cell.length_c   1.000
_cell.angle_alpha   90.00
_cell.angle_beta   90.00
_cell.angle_gamma   90.00
#
_symmetry.space_group_name_H-M   'P 1'
#
loop_
_entity.id
_entity.type
_entity.pdbx_description
1 polymer ?
#
loop_
_entity_poly.entity_id
_entity_poly.type
_entity_poly.pdbx_seq_one_letter_code
_entity_poly.pdbx_strand_id
1 'polypeptide(L)'
;SIIVLLTHGLVENLDKLSLLHPPFLLGLITGGAMIYWFTGASIQAVTTGAYRAVEFIKANIRLEGVTKASVSDSKKVVEICTQYAQKGMFNIFLTVFFATLAFAFLEPYFFIGYLISIALFGLFQAVFMANAGAAWDNAKKIVEVELKEKGTALHAATVVGDTVGDPFKDTSSVAMNPIIKFTTLFGLLAVELAVTLTAESGPALTRLLAAVFFGISVVFVWRSFYSMRIRGGAPAAAPAGAGGRVSAAVRGK
;
A
#
# COMPACT_ATOMS: atom_id res chain seq x y z
N SER A 1 8.66 9.73 24.74
CA SER A 1 8.26 8.37 24.32
C SER A 1 6.92 8.06 24.96
N ILE A 2 6.00 7.41 24.23
CA ILE A 2 4.68 7.01 24.75
C ILE A 2 4.81 6.20 26.05
N ILE A 3 5.81 5.31 26.11
CA ILE A 3 6.09 4.48 27.28
C ILE A 3 6.40 5.35 28.51
N VAL A 4 7.29 6.33 28.37
CA VAL A 4 7.69 7.22 29.47
C VAL A 4 6.50 8.06 29.96
N LEU A 5 5.66 8.52 29.03
CA LEU A 5 4.44 9.29 29.35
C LEU A 5 3.47 8.44 30.19
N LEU A 6 3.18 7.21 29.77
CA LEU A 6 2.18 6.34 30.41
C LEU A 6 2.66 5.66 31.70
N THR A 7 3.97 5.62 31.93
CA THR A 7 4.58 4.98 33.11
C THR A 7 5.09 5.99 34.15
N HIS A 8 4.79 7.28 33.97
CA HIS A 8 5.30 8.37 34.82
C HIS A 8 6.82 8.29 35.04
N GLY A 9 7.58 8.10 33.95
CA GLY A 9 9.03 7.95 34.05
C GLY A 9 9.50 6.54 34.42
N LEU A 10 8.82 5.50 33.95
CA LEU A 10 9.12 4.08 34.20
C LEU A 10 8.95 3.66 35.67
N VAL A 11 8.05 4.30 36.39
CA VAL A 11 7.79 4.01 37.82
C VAL A 11 6.48 3.22 37.98
N GLU A 12 5.48 3.49 37.16
CA GLU A 12 4.15 2.92 37.26
C GLU A 12 3.77 2.05 36.05
N ASN A 13 2.85 1.10 36.26
CA ASN A 13 2.22 0.30 35.20
C ASN A 13 3.21 -0.48 34.29
N LEU A 14 4.41 -0.80 34.80
CA LEU A 14 5.41 -1.58 34.06
C LEU A 14 4.92 -3.00 33.74
N ASP A 15 4.06 -3.55 34.59
CA ASP A 15 3.42 -4.86 34.40
C ASP A 15 2.60 -4.92 33.10
N LYS A 16 2.03 -3.80 32.66
CA LYS A 16 1.25 -3.70 31.42
C LYS A 16 2.09 -3.72 30.15
N LEU A 17 3.42 -3.57 30.26
CA LEU A 17 4.37 -3.77 29.15
C LEU A 17 4.82 -5.23 29.03
N SER A 18 4.40 -6.10 29.95
CA SER A 18 4.71 -7.52 29.89
C SER A 18 4.02 -8.21 28.72
N LEU A 19 4.67 -9.22 28.15
CA LEU A 19 4.04 -10.14 27.18
C LEU A 19 2.86 -10.91 27.79
N LEU A 20 2.80 -11.00 29.13
CA LEU A 20 1.69 -11.61 29.84
C LEU A 20 0.46 -10.68 29.92
N HIS A 21 0.60 -9.40 29.57
CA HIS A 21 -0.51 -8.48 29.47
C HIS A 21 -1.27 -8.69 28.14
N PRO A 22 -2.53 -9.16 28.15
CA PRO A 22 -3.22 -9.55 26.91
C PRO A 22 -3.35 -8.43 25.86
N PRO A 23 -3.68 -7.17 26.23
CA PRO A 23 -3.70 -6.05 25.29
C PRO A 23 -2.35 -5.83 24.59
N PHE A 24 -1.24 -5.87 25.33
CA PHE A 24 0.09 -5.67 24.76
C PHE A 24 0.43 -6.78 23.76
N LEU A 25 0.16 -8.05 24.12
CA LEU A 25 0.38 -9.19 23.23
C LEU A 25 -0.49 -9.11 21.96
N LEU A 26 -1.77 -8.74 22.10
CA LEU A 26 -2.66 -8.51 20.96
C LEU A 26 -2.14 -7.39 20.05
N GLY A 27 -1.55 -6.35 20.64
CA GLY A 27 -0.89 -5.26 19.93
C GLY A 27 0.23 -5.79 19.05
N LEU A 28 1.09 -6.64 19.61
CA LEU A 28 2.19 -7.26 18.85
C LEU A 28 1.69 -8.07 17.64
N ILE A 29 0.64 -8.88 17.81
CA ILE A 29 0.07 -9.66 16.71
C ILE A 29 -0.53 -8.73 15.64
N THR A 30 -1.27 -7.70 16.08
CA THR A 30 -1.96 -6.76 15.19
C THR A 30 -0.97 -5.92 14.39
N GLY A 31 0.16 -5.52 14.98
CA GLY A 31 1.20 -4.76 14.28
C GLY A 31 1.83 -5.55 13.14
N GLY A 32 2.13 -6.83 13.37
CA GLY A 32 2.65 -7.72 12.33
C GLY A 32 1.61 -7.94 11.22
N ALA A 33 0.35 -8.17 11.58
CA ALA A 33 -0.74 -8.31 10.63
C ALA A 33 -0.91 -7.05 9.75
N MET A 34 -0.76 -5.85 10.32
CA MET A 34 -0.82 -4.60 9.57
C MET A 34 0.29 -4.50 8.51
N ILE A 35 1.51 -4.94 8.82
CA ILE A 35 2.63 -4.94 7.86
C ILE A 35 2.33 -5.87 6.67
N TYR A 36 1.86 -7.09 6.93
CA TYR A 36 1.52 -8.02 5.84
C TYR A 36 0.28 -7.59 5.06
N TRP A 37 -0.69 -6.97 5.73
CA TRP A 37 -1.82 -6.35 5.04
C TRP A 37 -1.35 -5.22 4.11
N PHE A 38 -0.46 -4.35 4.60
CA PHE A 38 0.07 -3.22 3.83
C PHE A 38 0.80 -3.69 2.58
N THR A 39 1.69 -4.69 2.70
CA THR A 39 2.40 -5.24 1.55
C THR A 39 1.45 -5.91 0.54
N GLY A 40 0.45 -6.64 1.02
CA GLY A 40 -0.58 -7.20 0.15
C GLY A 40 -1.38 -6.12 -0.59
N ALA A 41 -1.78 -5.05 0.11
CA ALA A 41 -2.56 -3.95 -0.46
C ALA A 41 -1.74 -3.13 -1.49
N SER A 42 -0.46 -2.86 -1.22
CA SER A 42 0.43 -2.15 -2.14
C SER A 42 0.68 -2.97 -3.41
N ILE A 43 0.98 -4.26 -3.28
CA ILE A 43 1.14 -5.17 -4.43
C ILE A 43 -0.15 -5.24 -5.23
N GLN A 44 -1.30 -5.40 -4.58
CA GLN A 44 -2.61 -5.44 -5.25
C GLN A 44 -2.85 -4.17 -6.10
N ALA A 45 -2.51 -3.00 -5.57
CA ALA A 45 -2.64 -1.74 -6.31
C ALA A 45 -1.76 -1.70 -7.57
N VAL A 46 -0.49 -2.12 -7.46
CA VAL A 46 0.44 -2.18 -8.59
C VAL A 46 -0.01 -3.21 -9.63
N THR A 47 -0.34 -4.43 -9.20
CA THR A 47 -0.79 -5.51 -10.09
C THR A 47 -2.04 -5.12 -10.87
N THR A 48 -2.98 -4.43 -10.22
CA THR A 48 -4.21 -3.96 -10.87
C THR A 48 -3.92 -2.92 -11.94
N GLY A 49 -3.08 -1.94 -11.63
CA GLY A 49 -2.66 -0.92 -12.60
C GLY A 49 -1.90 -1.52 -13.79
N ALA A 50 -0.95 -2.41 -13.52
CA ALA A 50 -0.16 -3.11 -14.53
C ALA A 50 -1.05 -3.97 -15.45
N TYR A 51 -1.99 -4.73 -14.88
CA TYR A 51 -2.91 -5.55 -15.66
C TYR A 51 -3.78 -4.71 -16.62
N ARG A 52 -4.32 -3.58 -16.14
CA ARG A 52 -5.13 -2.66 -16.97
C ARG A 52 -4.30 -1.98 -18.06
N ALA A 53 -3.05 -1.62 -17.76
CA ALA A 53 -2.12 -1.10 -18.75
C ALA A 53 -1.85 -2.15 -19.84
N VAL A 54 -1.62 -3.42 -19.47
CA VAL A 54 -1.41 -4.51 -20.42
C VAL A 54 -2.65 -4.78 -21.27
N GLU A 55 -3.86 -4.79 -20.69
CA GLU A 55 -5.11 -4.88 -21.45
C GLU A 55 -5.24 -3.76 -22.48
N PHE A 56 -4.93 -2.52 -22.09
CA PHE A 56 -4.95 -1.38 -22.99
C PHE A 56 -3.94 -1.54 -24.14
N ILE A 57 -2.70 -1.94 -23.83
CA ILE A 57 -1.64 -2.17 -24.83
C ILE A 57 -2.08 -3.24 -25.82
N LYS A 58 -2.61 -4.39 -25.35
CA LYS A 58 -3.08 -5.48 -26.22
C LYS A 58 -4.23 -5.07 -27.14
N ALA A 59 -5.14 -4.22 -26.65
CA ALA A 59 -6.32 -3.80 -27.41
C ALA A 59 -6.03 -2.67 -28.41
N ASN A 60 -5.05 -1.80 -28.13
CA ASN A 60 -4.88 -0.53 -28.86
C ASN A 60 -3.52 -0.39 -29.56
N ILE A 61 -2.48 -1.14 -29.16
CA ILE A 61 -1.13 -1.03 -29.71
C ILE A 61 -0.81 -2.28 -30.52
N ARG A 62 -0.56 -2.11 -31.83
CA ARG A 62 -0.13 -3.20 -32.72
C ARG A 62 1.35 -3.48 -32.50
N LEU A 63 1.64 -4.49 -31.68
CA LEU A 63 3.02 -4.88 -31.32
C LEU A 63 3.80 -5.55 -32.46
N GLU A 64 3.12 -5.97 -33.53
CA GLU A 64 3.72 -6.67 -34.69
C GLU A 64 4.28 -5.72 -35.78
N GLY A 65 4.12 -4.40 -35.63
CA GLY A 65 4.62 -3.40 -36.58
C GLY A 65 5.87 -2.66 -36.10
N VAL A 66 6.64 -2.10 -37.04
CA VAL A 66 7.80 -1.21 -36.79
C VAL A 66 7.37 0.17 -36.26
N THR A 67 6.07 0.42 -36.18
CA THR A 67 5.50 1.71 -35.81
C THR A 67 5.65 1.93 -34.31
N LYS A 68 6.52 2.87 -33.92
CA LYS A 68 6.59 3.35 -32.53
C LYS A 68 5.19 3.71 -32.04
N ALA A 69 4.86 3.32 -30.82
CA ALA A 69 3.59 3.69 -30.18
C ALA A 69 3.36 5.20 -30.29
N SER A 70 2.13 5.60 -30.61
CA SER A 70 1.79 7.01 -30.72
C SER A 70 1.98 7.72 -29.36
N VAL A 71 2.33 9.00 -29.39
CA VAL A 71 2.44 9.80 -28.16
C VAL A 71 1.12 9.78 -27.37
N SER A 72 -0.03 9.70 -28.05
CA SER A 72 -1.34 9.55 -27.43
C SER A 72 -1.53 8.22 -26.70
N ASP A 73 -1.05 7.10 -27.24
CA ASP A 73 -1.21 5.79 -26.61
C ASP A 73 -0.31 5.65 -25.39
N SER A 74 0.92 6.16 -25.47
CA SER A 74 1.84 6.24 -24.33
C SER A 74 1.26 7.09 -23.20
N LYS A 75 0.64 8.25 -23.52
CA LYS A 75 -0.03 9.08 -22.52
C LYS A 75 -1.19 8.35 -21.82
N LYS A 76 -1.99 7.59 -22.56
CA LYS A 76 -3.10 6.81 -21.99
C LYS A 76 -2.61 5.70 -21.05
N VAL A 77 -1.52 5.00 -21.40
CA VAL A 77 -0.90 4.01 -20.50
C VAL A 77 -0.45 4.65 -19.19
N VAL A 78 0.23 5.81 -19.27
CA VAL A 78 0.69 6.56 -18.08
C VAL A 78 -0.51 7.02 -17.23
N GLU A 79 -1.58 7.50 -17.87
CA GLU A 79 -2.81 7.91 -17.18
C GLU A 79 -3.45 6.75 -16.41
N ILE A 80 -3.58 5.58 -17.04
CA ILE A 80 -4.11 4.37 -16.40
C ILE A 80 -3.28 4.04 -15.15
N CYS A 81 -1.96 3.92 -15.28
CA CYS A 81 -1.08 3.63 -14.15
C CYS A 81 -1.22 4.67 -13.03
N THR A 82 -1.29 5.95 -13.37
CA THR A 82 -1.43 7.05 -12.42
C THR A 82 -2.73 6.98 -11.62
N GLN A 83 -3.86 6.76 -12.30
CA GLN A 83 -5.17 6.70 -11.63
C GLN A 83 -5.26 5.53 -10.63
N TYR A 84 -4.74 4.36 -10.99
CA TYR A 84 -4.76 3.20 -10.08
C TYR A 84 -3.76 3.33 -8.94
N ALA A 85 -2.58 3.90 -9.19
CA ALA A 85 -1.61 4.20 -8.14
C ALA A 85 -2.20 5.16 -7.09
N GLN A 86 -2.85 6.24 -7.54
CA GLN A 86 -3.49 7.22 -6.64
C GLN A 86 -4.63 6.61 -5.82
N LYS A 87 -5.51 5.81 -6.45
CA LYS A 87 -6.59 5.11 -5.75
C LYS A 87 -6.07 4.14 -4.69
N GLY A 88 -5.04 3.38 -5.02
CA GLY A 88 -4.38 2.46 -4.08
C GLY A 88 -3.78 3.21 -2.89
N MET A 89 -2.99 4.25 -3.16
CA MET A 89 -2.35 5.09 -2.15
C MET A 89 -3.38 5.70 -1.19
N PHE A 90 -4.50 6.21 -1.70
CA PHE A 90 -5.56 6.79 -0.90
C PHE A 90 -6.21 5.77 0.04
N ASN A 91 -6.53 4.57 -0.45
CA ASN A 91 -7.11 3.50 0.39
C ASN A 91 -6.13 3.07 1.49
N ILE A 92 -4.84 2.93 1.14
CA ILE A 92 -3.80 2.53 2.10
C ILE A 92 -3.63 3.60 3.18
N PHE A 93 -3.50 4.87 2.79
CA PHE A 93 -3.34 5.97 3.72
C PHE A 93 -4.50 6.06 4.71
N LEU A 94 -5.75 6.02 4.23
CA LEU A 94 -6.91 6.09 5.13
C LEU A 94 -7.02 4.88 6.05
N THR A 95 -6.64 3.69 5.58
CA THR A 95 -6.59 2.52 6.46
C THR A 95 -5.62 2.73 7.61
N VAL A 96 -4.37 3.11 7.30
CA VAL A 96 -3.31 3.30 8.32
C VAL A 96 -3.65 4.47 9.24
N PHE A 97 -4.14 5.59 8.70
CA PHE A 97 -4.55 6.76 9.47
C PHE A 97 -5.63 6.42 10.50
N PHE A 98 -6.74 5.83 10.06
CA PHE A 98 -7.85 5.51 10.94
C PHE A 98 -7.56 4.29 11.84
N ALA A 99 -6.76 3.31 11.41
CA ALA A 99 -6.30 2.23 12.28
C ALA A 99 -5.46 2.78 13.43
N THR A 100 -4.54 3.71 13.13
CA THR A 100 -3.67 4.32 14.14
C THR A 100 -4.49 5.06 15.20
N LEU A 101 -5.49 5.84 14.78
CA LEU A 101 -6.43 6.50 15.70
C LEU A 101 -7.24 5.48 16.49
N ALA A 102 -7.84 4.50 15.82
CA ALA A 102 -8.66 3.47 16.47
C ALA A 102 -7.88 2.75 17.58
N PHE A 103 -6.65 2.34 17.28
CA PHE A 103 -5.81 1.58 18.20
C PHE A 103 -5.29 2.43 19.36
N ALA A 104 -4.88 3.67 19.09
CA ALA A 104 -4.47 4.60 20.15
C ALA A 104 -5.62 4.94 21.11
N PHE A 105 -6.85 5.07 20.60
CA PHE A 105 -8.04 5.37 21.39
C PHE A 105 -8.61 4.14 22.09
N LEU A 106 -8.33 2.93 21.60
CA LEU A 106 -8.83 1.71 22.20
C LEU A 106 -8.16 1.43 23.54
N GLU A 107 -6.84 1.31 23.54
CA GLU A 107 -6.04 0.97 24.71
C GLU A 107 -4.55 1.33 24.46
N PRO A 108 -3.93 2.20 25.28
CA PRO A 108 -2.57 2.66 25.04
C PRO A 108 -1.46 1.59 25.08
N TYR A 109 -1.53 0.55 25.93
CA TYR A 109 -0.51 -0.50 25.99
C TYR A 109 -0.60 -1.46 24.80
N PHE A 110 -1.80 -1.78 24.33
CA PHE A 110 -2.05 -2.43 23.04
C PHE A 110 -1.40 -1.63 21.91
N PHE A 111 -1.58 -0.32 21.89
CA PHE A 111 -0.99 0.53 20.86
C PHE A 111 0.54 0.56 20.93
N ILE A 112 1.16 0.53 22.12
CA ILE A 112 2.61 0.37 22.25
C ILE A 112 3.07 -0.96 21.63
N GLY A 113 2.41 -2.07 21.96
CA GLY A 113 2.72 -3.38 21.36
C GLY A 113 2.60 -3.35 19.83
N TYR A 114 1.56 -2.70 19.32
CA TYR A 114 1.36 -2.48 17.88
C TYR A 114 2.51 -1.71 17.22
N LEU A 115 2.98 -0.61 17.82
CA LEU A 115 4.10 0.18 17.29
C LEU A 115 5.43 -0.59 17.29
N ILE A 116 5.72 -1.33 18.37
CA ILE A 116 6.92 -2.17 18.47
C ILE A 116 6.91 -3.21 17.34
N SER A 117 5.76 -3.87 17.15
CA SER A 117 5.63 -4.91 16.15
C SER A 117 5.70 -4.37 14.72
N ILE A 118 5.05 -3.24 14.41
CA ILE A 118 5.18 -2.59 13.10
C ILE A 118 6.64 -2.27 12.77
N ALA A 119 7.41 -1.78 13.74
CA ALA A 119 8.82 -1.47 13.52
C ALA A 119 9.63 -2.74 13.24
N LEU A 120 9.44 -3.80 14.03
CA LEU A 120 10.17 -5.07 13.89
C LEU A 120 9.80 -5.79 12.59
N PHE A 121 8.53 -6.13 12.39
CA PHE A 121 8.08 -6.83 11.18
C PHE A 121 8.30 -5.98 9.94
N GLY A 122 8.04 -4.67 10.02
CA GLY A 122 8.23 -3.76 8.91
C GLY A 122 9.70 -3.66 8.46
N LEU A 123 10.66 -3.60 9.39
CA LEU A 123 12.07 -3.58 9.06
C LEU A 123 12.49 -4.85 8.29
N PHE A 124 12.21 -6.03 8.84
CA PHE A 124 12.61 -7.30 8.21
C PHE A 124 11.89 -7.51 6.89
N GLN A 125 10.60 -7.17 6.81
CA GLN A 125 9.83 -7.28 5.58
C GLN A 125 10.35 -6.32 4.50
N ALA A 126 10.72 -5.08 4.85
CA ALA A 126 11.28 -4.12 3.90
C ALA A 126 12.61 -4.60 3.32
N VAL A 127 13.52 -5.10 4.18
CA VAL A 127 14.81 -5.64 3.75
C VAL A 127 14.63 -6.87 2.86
N PHE A 128 13.75 -7.79 3.26
CA PHE A 128 13.42 -8.98 2.47
C PHE A 128 12.92 -8.60 1.08
N MET A 129 11.95 -7.70 0.98
CA MET A 129 11.35 -7.33 -0.30
C MET A 129 12.33 -6.57 -1.21
N ALA A 130 13.13 -5.67 -0.64
CA ALA A 130 14.17 -4.95 -1.39
C ALA A 130 15.21 -5.92 -1.98
N ASN A 131 15.73 -6.83 -1.16
CA ASN A 131 16.77 -7.76 -1.57
C ASN A 131 16.24 -8.82 -2.55
N ALA A 132 15.05 -9.37 -2.30
CA ALA A 132 14.46 -10.36 -3.19
C ALA A 132 14.17 -9.77 -4.58
N GLY A 133 13.56 -8.58 -4.64
CA GLY A 133 13.30 -7.91 -5.92
C GLY A 133 14.59 -7.53 -6.65
N ALA A 134 15.60 -7.02 -5.94
CA ALA A 134 16.90 -6.69 -6.54
C ALA A 134 17.65 -7.93 -7.05
N ALA A 135 17.53 -9.06 -6.35
CA ALA A 135 18.13 -10.31 -6.79
C ALA A 135 17.53 -10.80 -8.12
N TRP A 136 16.21 -10.72 -8.29
CA TRP A 136 15.56 -11.07 -9.56
C TRP A 136 15.95 -10.14 -10.71
N ASP A 137 16.03 -8.82 -10.47
CA ASP A 137 16.49 -7.87 -11.51
C ASP A 137 17.95 -8.14 -11.91
N ASN A 138 18.83 -8.40 -10.94
CA ASN A 138 20.23 -8.70 -11.21
C ASN A 138 20.40 -10.04 -11.93
N ALA A 139 19.62 -11.07 -11.57
CA ALA A 139 19.61 -12.33 -12.30
C ALA A 139 19.20 -12.15 -13.77
N LYS A 140 18.18 -11.34 -14.05
CA LYS A 140 17.80 -10.96 -15.41
C LYS A 140 18.96 -10.24 -16.13
N LYS A 141 19.60 -9.26 -15.49
CA LYS A 141 20.74 -8.52 -16.08
C LYS A 141 21.94 -9.42 -16.42
N ILE A 142 22.24 -10.42 -15.60
CA ILE A 142 23.30 -11.41 -15.89
C ILE A 142 22.98 -12.19 -17.18
N VAL A 143 21.75 -12.68 -17.32
CA VAL A 143 21.32 -13.39 -18.55
C VAL A 143 21.40 -12.48 -19.77
N GLU A 144 21.02 -11.21 -19.62
CA GLU A 144 21.01 -10.24 -20.71
C GLU A 144 22.38 -9.77 -21.18
N VAL A 145 23.34 -9.62 -20.25
CA VAL A 145 24.62 -8.94 -20.51
C VAL A 145 25.80 -9.92 -20.54
N GLU A 146 25.88 -10.83 -19.56
CA GLU A 146 27.00 -11.76 -19.44
C GLU A 146 26.81 -13.00 -20.31
N LEU A 147 25.63 -13.65 -20.19
CA LEU A 147 25.30 -14.85 -20.97
C LEU A 147 24.87 -14.50 -22.40
N LYS A 148 24.38 -13.28 -22.62
CA LYS A 148 23.88 -12.77 -23.92
C LYS A 148 22.75 -13.63 -24.50
N GLU A 149 21.94 -14.24 -23.64
CA GLU A 149 20.87 -15.15 -24.03
C GLU A 149 19.51 -14.43 -24.16
N LYS A 150 19.48 -13.22 -24.73
CA LYS A 150 18.22 -12.50 -24.92
C LYS A 150 17.28 -13.26 -25.86
N GLY A 151 16.01 -13.37 -25.48
CA GLY A 151 14.99 -14.07 -26.26
C GLY A 151 14.99 -15.60 -26.11
N THR A 152 15.85 -16.17 -25.25
CA THR A 152 15.77 -17.60 -24.90
C THR A 152 14.68 -17.86 -23.85
N ALA A 153 14.34 -19.14 -23.65
CA ALA A 153 13.46 -19.53 -22.56
C ALA A 153 13.99 -19.14 -21.17
N LEU A 154 15.33 -19.11 -21.00
CA LEU A 154 15.97 -18.65 -19.76
C LEU A 154 15.71 -17.16 -19.52
N HIS A 155 15.87 -16.32 -20.56
CA HIS A 155 15.58 -14.89 -20.46
C HIS A 155 14.10 -14.62 -20.17
N ALA A 156 13.19 -15.34 -20.81
CA ALA A 156 11.77 -15.21 -20.51
C ALA A 156 11.44 -15.53 -19.04
N ALA A 157 12.07 -16.57 -18.47
CA ALA A 157 11.88 -16.93 -17.06
C ALA A 157 12.42 -15.86 -16.10
N THR A 158 13.58 -15.26 -16.38
CA THR A 158 14.13 -14.20 -15.52
C THR A 158 13.36 -12.88 -15.65
N VAL A 159 12.79 -12.58 -16.81
CA VAL A 159 11.85 -11.47 -16.98
C VAL A 159 10.61 -11.66 -16.12
N VAL A 160 10.04 -12.87 -16.07
CA VAL A 160 8.90 -13.16 -15.17
C VAL A 160 9.30 -12.93 -13.71
N GLY A 161 10.48 -13.40 -13.29
CA GLY A 161 11.00 -13.15 -11.95
C GLY A 161 11.11 -11.65 -11.60
N ASP A 162 11.69 -10.85 -12.50
CA ASP A 162 11.81 -9.41 -12.30
C ASP A 162 10.44 -8.72 -12.23
N THR A 163 9.47 -9.11 -13.08
CA THR A 163 8.11 -8.53 -13.01
C THR A 163 7.38 -8.86 -11.70
N VAL A 164 7.70 -9.98 -11.04
CA VAL A 164 7.22 -10.28 -9.68
C VAL A 164 7.97 -9.46 -8.63
N GLY A 165 9.26 -9.19 -8.85
CA GLY A 165 10.15 -8.42 -7.98
C GLY A 165 9.94 -6.90 -8.01
N ASP A 166 9.42 -6.33 -9.11
CA ASP A 166 9.17 -4.89 -9.25
C ASP A 166 8.27 -4.30 -8.15
N PRO A 167 7.06 -4.83 -7.87
CA PRO A 167 6.25 -4.32 -6.77
C PRO A 167 6.87 -4.54 -5.38
N PHE A 168 7.82 -5.49 -5.27
CA PHE A 168 8.56 -5.73 -4.03
C PHE A 168 9.58 -4.62 -3.79
N LYS A 169 10.51 -4.40 -4.73
CA LYS A 169 11.66 -3.50 -4.56
C LYS A 169 11.31 -2.02 -4.78
N ASP A 170 10.35 -1.69 -5.63
CA ASP A 170 10.09 -0.30 -6.05
C ASP A 170 8.88 0.33 -5.39
N THR A 171 7.98 -0.48 -4.82
CA THR A 171 6.75 0.02 -4.18
C THR A 171 6.72 -0.34 -2.70
N SER A 172 6.62 -1.62 -2.37
CA SER A 172 6.24 -2.06 -1.02
C SER A 172 7.38 -1.88 -0.02
N SER A 173 8.62 -2.23 -0.39
CA SER A 173 9.79 -2.06 0.49
C SER A 173 10.08 -0.58 0.75
N VAL A 174 10.06 0.25 -0.29
CA VAL A 174 10.35 1.70 -0.21
C VAL A 174 9.30 2.41 0.64
N ALA A 175 8.02 2.07 0.47
CA ALA A 175 6.92 2.69 1.19
C ALA A 175 6.80 2.23 2.66
N MET A 176 7.47 1.14 3.06
CA MET A 176 7.42 0.64 4.43
C MET A 176 7.97 1.64 5.46
N ASN A 177 9.12 2.25 5.16
CA ASN A 177 9.76 3.19 6.08
C ASN A 177 8.90 4.45 6.36
N PRO A 178 8.33 5.12 5.34
CA PRO A 178 7.34 6.18 5.56
C PRO A 178 6.14 5.72 6.40
N ILE A 179 5.60 4.52 6.18
CA ILE A 179 4.45 4.01 6.96
C ILE A 179 4.81 3.79 8.43
N ILE A 180 5.97 3.19 8.73
CA ILE A 180 6.45 2.99 10.11
C ILE A 180 6.65 4.34 10.79
N LYS A 181 7.35 5.28 10.13
CA LYS A 181 7.62 6.62 10.67
C LYS A 181 6.34 7.42 10.88
N PHE A 182 5.42 7.38 9.91
CA PHE A 182 4.13 8.03 10.04
C PHE A 182 3.37 7.47 11.24
N THR A 183 3.20 6.15 11.32
CA THR A 183 2.42 5.49 12.37
C THR A 183 3.01 5.75 13.76
N THR A 184 4.34 5.79 13.89
CA THR A 184 5.01 6.04 15.17
C THR A 184 4.94 7.51 15.60
N LEU A 185 5.21 8.45 14.70
CA LEU A 185 5.17 9.89 15.00
C LEU A 185 3.74 10.39 15.22
N PHE A 186 2.83 10.03 14.32
CA PHE A 186 1.41 10.35 14.46
C PHE A 186 0.78 9.63 15.65
N GLY A 187 1.19 8.38 15.91
CA GLY A 187 0.73 7.58 17.02
C GLY A 187 0.98 8.22 18.39
N LEU A 188 2.11 8.93 18.55
CA LEU A 188 2.39 9.65 19.80
C LEU A 188 1.34 10.73 20.06
N LEU A 189 1.01 11.52 19.03
CA LEU A 189 -0.03 12.55 19.11
C LEU A 189 -1.42 11.94 19.34
N ALA A 190 -1.70 10.80 18.69
CA ALA A 190 -2.97 10.11 18.83
C ALA A 190 -3.19 9.56 20.25
N VAL A 191 -2.15 9.00 20.88
CA VAL A 191 -2.24 8.53 22.28
C VAL A 191 -2.41 9.69 23.24
N GLU A 192 -1.67 10.78 23.07
CA GLU A 192 -1.80 11.96 23.92
C GLU A 192 -3.23 12.53 23.86
N LEU A 193 -3.80 12.64 22.66
CA LEU A 193 -5.19 13.03 22.46
C LEU A 193 -6.17 12.06 23.12
N ALA A 194 -5.95 10.74 22.98
CA ALA A 194 -6.82 9.72 23.57
C ALA A 194 -6.82 9.75 25.10
N VAL A 195 -5.65 9.94 25.72
CA VAL A 195 -5.51 10.02 27.18
C VAL A 195 -6.20 11.28 27.71
N THR A 196 -5.94 12.45 27.11
CA THR A 196 -6.56 13.71 27.51
C THR A 196 -8.08 13.67 27.35
N LEU A 197 -8.59 13.17 26.21
CA LEU A 197 -10.03 13.08 25.97
C LEU A 197 -10.72 12.12 26.95
N THR A 198 -10.05 11.02 27.33
CA THR A 198 -10.57 10.08 28.33
C THR A 198 -10.66 10.72 29.71
N ALA A 199 -9.68 11.56 30.07
CA ALA A 199 -9.67 12.29 31.33
C ALA A 199 -10.77 13.36 31.40
N GLU A 200 -11.02 14.08 30.31
CA GLU A 200 -11.99 15.19 30.26
C GLU A 200 -13.43 14.74 30.01
N SER A 201 -13.65 13.85 29.05
CA SER A 201 -14.98 13.47 28.54
C SER A 201 -15.41 12.06 28.94
N GLY A 202 -14.55 11.33 29.66
CA GLY A 202 -14.80 9.97 30.13
C GLY A 202 -14.53 8.88 29.07
N PRO A 203 -14.45 7.61 29.49
CA PRO A 203 -14.01 6.50 28.64
C PRO A 203 -15.04 6.09 27.58
N ALA A 204 -16.32 6.46 27.73
CA ALA A 204 -17.37 6.08 26.80
C ALA A 204 -17.19 6.75 25.43
N LEU A 205 -16.87 8.04 25.42
CA LEU A 205 -16.64 8.79 24.19
C LEU A 205 -15.40 8.28 23.44
N THR A 206 -14.30 8.07 24.17
CA THR A 206 -13.05 7.55 23.58
C THR A 206 -13.25 6.19 22.92
N ARG A 207 -13.98 5.28 23.58
CA ARG A 207 -14.32 3.96 23.01
C ARG A 207 -15.25 4.05 21.81
N LEU A 208 -16.22 4.97 21.83
CA LEU A 208 -17.09 5.22 20.68
C LEU A 208 -16.27 5.70 19.47
N LEU A 209 -15.36 6.66 19.67
CA LEU A 209 -14.47 7.15 18.62
C LEU A 209 -13.54 6.04 18.11
N ALA A 210 -12.98 5.22 19.00
CA ALA A 210 -12.18 4.06 18.62
C ALA A 210 -12.97 3.11 17.70
N ALA A 211 -14.22 2.80 18.04
CA ALA A 211 -15.09 1.95 17.22
C ALA A 211 -15.42 2.58 15.86
N VAL A 212 -15.67 3.89 15.80
CA VAL A 212 -15.93 4.62 14.55
C VAL A 212 -14.70 4.60 13.65
N PHE A 213 -13.52 4.95 14.18
CA PHE A 213 -12.26 4.93 13.42
C PHE A 213 -11.93 3.52 12.94
N PHE A 214 -12.15 2.50 13.78
CA PHE A 214 -11.95 1.11 13.39
C PHE A 214 -12.89 0.72 12.24
N GLY A 215 -14.17 1.07 12.33
CA GLY A 215 -15.14 0.83 11.26
C GLY A 215 -14.72 1.46 9.93
N ILE A 216 -14.26 2.72 9.95
CA ILE A 216 -13.75 3.39 8.75
C ILE A 216 -12.51 2.66 8.21
N SER A 217 -11.57 2.29 9.08
CA SER A 217 -10.36 1.56 8.69
C SER A 217 -10.71 0.24 8.01
N VAL A 218 -11.63 -0.55 8.58
CA VAL A 218 -12.10 -1.84 8.00
C VAL A 218 -12.74 -1.64 6.62
N VAL A 219 -13.50 -0.56 6.42
CA VAL A 219 -14.04 -0.23 5.09
C VAL A 219 -12.91 -0.02 4.08
N PHE A 220 -11.83 0.68 4.46
CA PHE A 220 -10.69 0.89 3.56
C PHE A 220 -9.80 -0.35 3.38
N VAL A 221 -9.66 -1.20 4.41
CA VAL A 221 -9.07 -2.55 4.28
C VAL A 221 -9.79 -3.34 3.19
N TRP A 222 -11.12 -3.36 3.24
CA TRP A 222 -11.94 -4.04 2.25
C TRP A 222 -11.77 -3.39 0.86
N ARG A 223 -11.81 -2.05 0.76
CA ARG A 223 -11.62 -1.35 -0.51
C ARG A 223 -10.27 -1.66 -1.13
N SER A 224 -9.19 -1.75 -0.35
CA SER A 224 -7.84 -2.03 -0.86
C SER A 224 -7.75 -3.32 -1.68
N PHE A 225 -8.55 -4.34 -1.36
CA PHE A 225 -8.58 -5.61 -2.12
C PHE A 225 -9.76 -5.73 -3.07
N TYR A 226 -10.97 -5.44 -2.61
CA TYR A 226 -12.19 -5.75 -3.35
C TYR A 226 -12.58 -4.69 -4.37
N SER A 227 -12.30 -3.41 -4.08
CA SER A 227 -12.55 -2.33 -5.06
C SER A 227 -11.50 -2.31 -6.17
N MET A 228 -10.29 -2.80 -5.86
CA MET A 228 -9.17 -2.90 -6.78
C MET A 228 -9.07 -4.27 -7.44
N ARG A 229 -10.06 -5.15 -7.30
CA ARG A 229 -9.98 -6.48 -7.89
C ARG A 229 -10.07 -6.38 -9.41
N ILE A 230 -9.19 -7.10 -10.10
CA ILE A 230 -9.30 -7.33 -11.53
C ILE A 230 -10.56 -8.17 -11.76
N ARG A 231 -11.66 -7.53 -12.16
CA ARG A 231 -12.88 -8.23 -12.57
C ARG A 231 -12.66 -8.72 -14.00
N GLY A 232 -12.62 -10.04 -14.18
CA GLY A 232 -12.68 -10.64 -15.50
C GLY A 232 -14.04 -10.35 -16.12
N GLY A 233 -14.08 -9.44 -17.10
CA GLY A 233 -15.29 -9.13 -17.86
C GLY A 233 -15.48 -7.64 -18.13
N ALA A 234 -15.50 -7.31 -19.42
CA ALA A 234 -15.80 -6.04 -20.07
C ALA A 234 -14.71 -4.92 -20.00
N PRO A 235 -14.37 -4.30 -21.15
CA PRO A 235 -13.56 -3.10 -21.17
C PRO A 235 -14.26 -2.03 -20.32
N ALA A 236 -13.52 -1.41 -19.40
CA ALA A 236 -14.03 -0.25 -18.68
C ALA A 236 -14.41 0.81 -19.72
N ALA A 237 -15.70 1.16 -19.78
CA ALA A 237 -16.18 2.24 -20.62
C ALA A 237 -15.34 3.50 -20.34
N ALA A 238 -14.79 4.07 -21.40
CA ALA A 238 -14.10 5.35 -21.33
C ALA A 238 -15.01 6.39 -20.64
N PRO A 239 -14.47 7.30 -19.81
CA PRO A 239 -15.28 8.34 -19.19
C PRO A 239 -16.00 9.14 -20.28
N ALA A 240 -17.33 9.15 -20.22
CA ALA A 240 -18.17 9.96 -21.09
C ALA A 240 -17.95 11.43 -20.72
N GLY A 241 -17.23 12.17 -21.58
CA GLY A 241 -17.00 13.59 -21.35
C GLY A 241 -16.16 14.26 -22.43
N ALA A 242 -16.84 14.71 -23.48
CA ALA A 242 -16.56 15.88 -24.35
C ALA A 242 -16.87 15.56 -25.83
N GLY A 243 -18.17 15.50 -26.13
CA GLY A 243 -18.64 15.63 -27.52
C GLY A 243 -18.34 17.03 -28.04
N GLY A 244 -17.16 17.20 -28.64
CA GLY A 244 -16.84 18.35 -29.49
C GLY A 244 -17.25 18.03 -30.92
N ARG A 245 -18.36 18.64 -31.38
CA ARG A 245 -18.80 18.62 -32.78
C ARG A 245 -17.66 19.12 -33.68
N VAL A 246 -17.08 18.25 -34.51
CA VAL A 246 -16.36 18.70 -35.71
C VAL A 246 -17.39 18.72 -36.83
N SER A 247 -17.91 19.92 -37.10
CA SER A 247 -18.77 20.22 -38.22
C SER A 247 -18.06 19.87 -39.53
N ALA A 248 -18.78 19.16 -40.39
CA ALA A 248 -18.42 18.96 -41.78
C ALA A 248 -18.26 20.30 -42.50
N ALA A 249 -17.08 20.54 -43.07
CA ALA A 249 -16.88 21.43 -44.21
C ALA A 249 -15.43 21.26 -44.71
N VAL A 250 -15.21 20.42 -45.72
CA VAL A 250 -14.47 20.79 -46.94
C VAL A 250 -14.89 19.80 -48.03
N ARG A 251 -15.80 20.25 -48.90
CA ARG A 251 -16.06 19.67 -50.22
C ARG A 251 -15.97 20.86 -51.18
N GLY A 252 -14.99 20.85 -52.08
CA GLY A 252 -15.01 21.73 -53.26
C GLY A 252 -13.74 22.53 -53.53
N LYS A 253 -13.08 22.12 -54.62
CA LYS A 253 -12.03 22.77 -55.43
C LYS A 253 -10.60 22.66 -54.91
#